data_AF-A0A7J8QGE5-F1
#
_entry.id   AF-A0A7J8QGE5-F1
#
_cell.length_a   1.000
_cell.length_b   1.000
_cell.length_c   1.000
_cell.angle_alpha   90.00
_cell.angle_beta   90.00
_cell.angle_gamma   90.00
#
_symmetry.space_group_name_H-M   'P 1'
#
loop_
_entity.id
_entity.type
_entity.pdbx_description
1 polymer ?
#
loop_
_entity_poly.entity_id
_entity_poly.type
_entity_poly.pdbx_seq_one_letter_code
_entity_poly.pdbx_strand_id
1 'polypeptide(L)'
;MVVNKNRKFVRLRQEFSVVVVVLLLFFLCQSSGCWSLNEEGLALLGLREKVVNDPFGALSGWKKVDGKFDHCSWFGIQCSNGKVIVVNLKDFCLEGTLGPELGNLAHIKSM
;
A
#
# COMPACT_ATOMS: atom_id res chain seq x y z
N MET A 1 30.77 -27.85 -41.49
CA MET A 1 29.64 -27.63 -40.56
C MET A 1 30.02 -26.55 -39.55
N VAL A 2 29.79 -25.26 -39.86
CA VAL A 2 30.12 -24.12 -38.98
C VAL A 2 28.83 -23.37 -38.63
N VAL A 3 27.93 -24.02 -37.86
CA VAL A 3 26.62 -23.41 -37.48
C VAL A 3 26.31 -23.54 -35.99
N ASN A 4 27.17 -24.16 -35.16
CA ASN A 4 26.79 -24.56 -33.79
C ASN A 4 27.50 -23.82 -32.64
N LYS A 5 28.45 -22.91 -32.91
CA LYS A 5 29.15 -22.15 -31.84
C LYS A 5 28.46 -20.81 -31.52
N ASN A 6 27.95 -20.12 -32.54
CA ASN A 6 27.20 -18.86 -32.38
C ASN A 6 25.84 -19.03 -31.68
N ARG A 7 25.09 -20.12 -31.92
CA ARG A 7 23.80 -20.35 -31.27
C ARG A 7 23.92 -20.62 -29.77
N LYS A 8 24.93 -21.38 -29.33
CA LYS A 8 25.23 -21.58 -27.90
C LYS A 8 25.71 -20.28 -27.25
N PHE A 9 26.55 -19.50 -27.93
CA PHE A 9 27.06 -18.22 -27.41
C PHE A 9 25.95 -17.18 -27.25
N VAL A 10 25.02 -17.10 -28.22
CA VAL A 10 23.83 -16.24 -28.14
C VAL A 10 22.90 -16.71 -27.03
N ARG A 11 22.67 -18.02 -26.88
CA ARG A 11 21.85 -18.58 -25.79
C ARG A 11 22.44 -18.31 -24.41
N LEU A 12 23.75 -18.52 -24.21
CA LEU A 12 24.44 -18.15 -22.96
C LEU A 12 24.34 -16.64 -22.69
N ARG A 13 24.61 -15.79 -23.68
CA ARG A 13 24.47 -14.32 -23.57
C ARG A 13 23.04 -13.89 -23.19
N GLN A 14 22.04 -14.64 -23.66
CA GLN A 14 20.62 -14.38 -23.42
C GLN A 14 20.18 -14.81 -22.01
N GLU A 15 20.63 -15.96 -21.50
CA GLU A 15 20.40 -16.36 -20.10
C GLU A 15 21.07 -15.40 -19.11
N PHE A 16 22.33 -15.01 -19.36
CA PHE A 16 23.04 -14.01 -18.54
C PHE A 16 22.33 -12.65 -18.59
N SER A 17 21.80 -12.25 -19.75
CA SER A 17 21.01 -11.02 -19.89
C SER A 17 19.70 -11.07 -19.09
N VAL A 18 19.00 -12.22 -19.07
CA VAL A 18 17.75 -12.38 -18.28
C VAL A 18 18.06 -12.33 -16.79
N VAL A 19 19.10 -13.02 -16.33
CA VAL A 19 19.51 -13.03 -14.91
C VAL A 19 19.90 -11.61 -14.45
N VAL A 20 20.67 -10.88 -15.26
CA VAL A 20 21.04 -9.48 -14.96
C VAL A 20 19.81 -8.57 -14.91
N VAL A 21 18.87 -8.71 -15.85
CA VAL A 21 17.60 -7.96 -15.83
C VAL A 21 16.78 -8.28 -14.58
N VAL A 22 16.67 -9.55 -14.18
CA VAL A 22 15.94 -9.97 -12.97
C VAL A 22 16.60 -9.40 -11.71
N LEU A 23 17.93 -9.44 -11.60
CA LEU A 23 18.66 -8.87 -10.47
C LEU A 23 18.52 -7.35 -10.40
N LEU A 24 18.52 -6.66 -11.54
CA LEU A 24 18.27 -5.21 -11.61
C LEU A 24 16.83 -4.88 -11.18
N LEU A 25 15.83 -5.63 -11.65
CA LEU A 25 14.43 -5.46 -11.23
C LEU A 25 14.26 -5.70 -9.71
N PHE A 26 14.95 -6.69 -9.16
CA PHE A 26 14.93 -6.99 -7.73
C PHE A 26 15.59 -5.86 -6.91
N PHE A 27 16.74 -5.33 -7.36
CA PHE A 27 17.40 -4.19 -6.72
C PHE A 27 16.57 -2.91 -6.79
N LEU A 28 15.89 -2.66 -7.92
CA LEU A 28 14.99 -1.51 -8.09
C LEU A 28 13.73 -1.64 -7.19
N CYS A 29 13.27 -2.86 -6.94
CA CYS A 29 12.17 -3.14 -6.01
C CYS A 29 12.59 -2.94 -4.54
N GLN A 30 13.85 -3.21 -4.20
CA GLN A 30 14.37 -2.99 -2.84
C GLN A 30 14.66 -1.52 -2.51
N SER A 31 15.03 -0.70 -3.49
CA SER A 31 15.29 0.74 -3.29
C SER A 31 14.02 1.57 -3.18
N SER A 32 12.93 1.08 -3.77
CA SER A 32 11.59 1.60 -3.56
C SER A 32 11.01 0.94 -2.30
N GLY A 33 11.29 1.51 -1.12
CA GLY A 33 10.61 1.10 0.10
C GLY A 33 9.11 1.06 -0.17
N CYS A 34 8.54 -0.14 -0.29
CA CYS A 34 7.15 -0.32 -0.66
C CYS A 34 6.33 -0.11 0.60
N TRP A 35 6.13 1.16 0.96
CA TRP A 35 5.07 1.56 1.86
C TRP A 35 3.79 1.10 1.15
N SER A 36 3.09 0.15 1.74
CA SER A 36 1.86 -0.43 1.22
C SER A 36 0.89 -0.52 2.37
N LEU A 37 -0.40 -0.32 2.09
CA LEU A 37 -1.44 -0.47 3.09
C LEU A 37 -1.42 -1.90 3.63
N ASN A 38 -1.35 -2.03 4.94
CA ASN A 38 -1.65 -3.29 5.61
C ASN A 38 -3.17 -3.47 5.73
N GLU A 39 -3.62 -4.57 6.36
CA GLU A 39 -5.05 -4.84 6.54
C GLU A 39 -5.81 -3.72 7.26
N GLU A 40 -5.16 -3.02 8.20
CA GLU A 40 -5.78 -1.89 8.91
C GLU A 40 -5.91 -0.66 8.00
N GLY A 41 -4.89 -0.38 7.18
CA GLY A 41 -4.98 0.66 6.15
C GLY A 41 -6.07 0.38 5.11
N LEU A 42 -6.27 -0.88 4.73
CA LEU A 42 -7.37 -1.30 3.86
C LEU A 42 -8.74 -1.17 4.56
N ALA A 43 -8.81 -1.49 5.85
CA ALA A 43 -10.02 -1.34 6.65
C ALA A 43 -10.46 0.13 6.74
N LEU A 44 -9.51 1.04 6.93
CA LEU A 44 -9.76 2.48 6.92
C LEU A 44 -10.28 2.97 5.55
N LEU A 45 -9.80 2.41 4.43
CA LEU A 45 -10.40 2.71 3.12
C LEU A 45 -11.83 2.18 3.01
N GLY A 46 -12.10 0.97 3.52
CA GLY A 46 -13.46 0.44 3.59
C GLY A 46 -14.39 1.35 4.40
N LEU A 47 -13.93 1.86 5.54
CA LEU A 47 -14.67 2.85 6.33
C LEU A 47 -14.97 4.10 5.50
N ARG A 48 -13.96 4.64 4.79
CA ARG A 48 -14.14 5.81 3.93
C ARG A 48 -15.19 5.58 2.84
N GLU A 49 -15.23 4.40 2.22
CA GLU A 49 -16.24 4.07 1.20
C GLU A 49 -17.67 4.02 1.74
N LYS A 50 -17.83 3.81 3.05
CA LYS A 50 -19.15 3.83 3.72
C LYS A 50 -19.59 5.22 4.16
N VAL A 51 -18.72 6.23 4.05
CA VAL A 51 -19.07 7.63 4.30
C VAL A 51 -19.82 8.18 3.09
N VAL A 52 -21.06 8.59 3.31
CA VAL A 52 -21.97 9.16 2.30
C VAL A 52 -21.76 10.67 2.20
N ASN A 53 -21.44 11.33 3.32
CA ASN A 53 -21.25 12.77 3.37
C ASN A 53 -20.03 13.12 4.24
N ASP A 54 -19.12 13.92 3.69
CA ASP A 54 -17.92 14.44 4.36
C ASP A 54 -17.83 15.96 4.11
N PRO A 55 -18.65 16.77 4.81
CA PRO A 55 -18.81 18.19 4.51
C PRO A 55 -17.53 19.01 4.72
N PHE A 56 -16.59 18.51 5.51
CA PHE A 56 -15.31 19.18 5.81
C PHE A 56 -14.12 18.56 5.08
N GLY A 57 -14.32 17.51 4.29
CA GLY A 57 -13.26 16.84 3.54
C GLY A 57 -12.22 16.15 4.43
N ALA A 58 -12.59 15.70 5.63
CA ALA A 58 -11.67 15.08 6.59
C ALA A 58 -11.00 13.81 6.02
N LEU A 59 -11.70 13.08 5.15
CA LEU A 59 -11.22 11.84 4.54
C LEU A 59 -10.64 12.05 3.12
N SER A 60 -10.45 13.29 2.69
CA SER A 60 -9.94 13.63 1.34
C SER A 60 -8.51 13.12 1.09
N GLY A 61 -7.71 13.00 2.15
CA GLY A 61 -6.33 12.49 2.12
C GLY A 61 -6.22 10.96 2.19
N TRP A 62 -7.31 10.26 2.52
CA TRP A 62 -7.32 8.80 2.67
C TRP A 62 -7.39 8.15 1.29
N LYS A 63 -6.23 7.92 0.67
CA LYS A 63 -6.15 7.44 -0.71
C LYS A 63 -5.16 6.30 -0.87
N LYS A 64 -5.48 5.41 -1.81
CA LYS A 64 -4.56 4.40 -2.34
C LYS A 64 -3.77 5.05 -3.50
N VAL A 65 -2.65 5.72 -3.22
CA VAL A 65 -1.82 6.34 -4.27
C VAL A 65 -0.41 5.76 -4.30
N ASP A 66 -0.05 5.20 -5.45
CA ASP A 66 1.24 4.57 -5.74
C ASP A 66 2.43 5.41 -5.25
N GLY A 67 3.14 4.91 -4.23
CA GLY A 67 4.40 5.46 -3.74
C GLY A 67 4.35 6.38 -2.52
N LYS A 68 3.18 6.61 -1.90
CA LYS A 68 3.08 7.46 -0.69
C LYS A 68 2.08 6.88 0.32
N PHE A 69 2.42 5.75 0.94
CA PHE A 69 1.42 4.89 1.58
C PHE A 69 1.80 4.45 3.01
N ASP A 70 1.70 5.36 3.96
CA ASP A 70 1.45 4.91 5.32
C ASP A 70 0.08 5.44 5.73
N HIS A 71 -0.87 4.56 6.00
CA HIS A 71 -2.17 4.93 6.56
C HIS A 71 -2.01 5.68 7.89
N CYS A 72 -0.87 5.52 8.58
CA CYS A 72 -0.52 6.29 9.78
C CYS A 72 -0.29 7.78 9.52
N SER A 73 -0.11 8.19 8.26
CA SER A 73 0.00 9.60 7.89
C SER A 73 -1.35 10.25 7.58
N TRP A 74 -2.43 9.48 7.57
CA TRP A 74 -3.75 9.99 7.26
C TRP A 74 -4.30 10.85 8.39
N PHE A 75 -5.07 11.87 8.00
CA PHE A 75 -5.75 12.74 8.95
C PHE A 75 -6.61 11.92 9.92
N GLY A 76 -6.48 12.20 11.21
CA GLY A 76 -7.21 11.50 12.27
C GLY A 76 -6.62 10.15 12.68
N ILE A 77 -5.57 9.64 12.02
CA ILE A 77 -4.99 8.34 12.35
C ILE A 77 -3.75 8.50 13.23
N GLN A 78 -3.66 7.70 14.29
CA GLN A 78 -2.40 7.51 15.02
C GLN A 78 -2.03 6.04 15.03
N CYS A 79 -0.74 5.79 14.86
CA CYS A 79 -0.20 4.44 14.87
C CYS A 79 0.88 4.23 15.91
N SER A 80 1.02 2.97 16.32
CA SER A 80 2.19 2.45 17.04
C SER A 80 2.70 1.25 16.27
N ASN A 81 3.99 1.25 15.89
CA ASN A 81 4.61 0.17 15.11
C ASN A 81 3.85 -0.18 13.82
N GLY A 82 3.35 0.84 13.10
CA GLY A 82 2.58 0.65 11.86
C GLY A 82 1.16 0.10 12.06
N LYS A 83 0.71 -0.05 13.31
CA LYS A 83 -0.64 -0.48 13.67
C LYS A 83 -1.48 0.69 14.15
N VAL A 84 -2.72 0.77 13.68
CA VAL A 84 -3.68 1.82 14.02
C VAL A 84 -4.11 1.66 15.48
N ILE A 85 -3.82 2.67 16.30
CA ILE A 85 -4.21 2.70 17.72
C ILE A 85 -5.30 3.75 18.00
N VAL A 86 -5.42 4.78 17.16
CA VAL A 86 -6.45 5.83 17.31
C VAL A 86 -7.01 6.22 15.95
N VAL A 87 -8.34 6.39 15.89
CA VAL A 87 -9.07 6.97 14.75
C VAL A 87 -9.90 8.15 15.26
N ASN A 88 -9.41 9.38 15.14
CA ASN A 88 -10.09 10.59 15.60
C ASN A 88 -10.72 11.36 14.43
N LEU A 89 -12.02 11.17 14.26
CA LEU A 89 -12.84 11.84 13.22
C LEU A 89 -13.99 12.65 13.84
N LYS A 90 -13.84 13.07 15.10
CA LYS A 90 -14.84 13.86 15.84
C LYS A 90 -15.00 15.23 15.21
N ASP A 91 -16.21 15.78 15.31
CA ASP A 91 -16.56 17.15 14.88
C ASP A 91 -16.45 17.42 13.37
N PHE A 92 -16.30 16.38 12.53
CA PHE A 92 -16.30 16.50 11.06
C PHE A 92 -17.64 16.16 10.39
N CYS A 93 -18.71 16.00 11.17
CA CYS A 93 -20.06 15.74 10.69
C CYS A 93 -20.14 14.67 9.58
N LEU A 94 -19.35 13.59 9.73
CA LEU A 94 -19.35 12.49 8.78
C LEU A 94 -20.68 11.74 8.88
N GLU A 95 -21.35 11.55 7.74
CA GLU A 95 -22.57 10.74 7.66
C GLU A 95 -22.29 9.47 6.87
N GLY A 96 -22.86 8.35 7.32
CA GLY A 96 -22.65 7.05 6.69
C GLY A 96 -22.97 5.91 7.63
N THR A 97 -22.41 4.74 7.33
CA THR A 97 -22.59 3.53 8.14
C THR A 97 -21.24 2.95 8.55
N LEU A 98 -21.17 2.36 9.73
CA LEU A 98 -20.01 1.57 10.14
C LEU A 98 -20.18 0.15 9.57
N GLY A 99 -19.22 -0.30 8.75
CA GLY A 99 -19.21 -1.65 8.22
C GLY A 99 -18.32 -2.61 9.03
N PRO A 100 -18.38 -3.92 8.70
CA PRO A 100 -17.62 -4.96 9.39
C PRO A 100 -16.10 -4.82 9.24
N GLU A 101 -15.62 -4.04 8.26
CA GLU A 101 -14.20 -3.77 8.04
C GLU A 101 -13.49 -3.19 9.27
N LEU A 102 -14.21 -2.47 10.14
CA LEU A 102 -13.66 -1.97 11.40
C LEU A 102 -13.14 -3.08 12.31
N GLY A 103 -13.66 -4.31 12.17
CA GLY A 103 -13.16 -5.49 12.88
C GLY A 103 -11.70 -5.82 12.54
N ASN A 104 -11.19 -5.34 11.40
CA ASN A 104 -9.79 -5.53 11.03
C ASN A 104 -8.84 -4.52 11.70
N LEU A 105 -9.35 -3.49 12.40
CA LEU A 105 -8.56 -2.56 13.22
C LEU A 105 -8.19 -3.20 14.57
N ALA A 106 -7.44 -4.30 14.53
CA ALA A 106 -7.21 -5.18 15.69
C ALA A 106 -6.47 -4.51 16.86
N HIS A 107 -5.76 -3.42 16.63
CA HIS A 107 -4.94 -2.74 17.65
C HIS A 107 -5.54 -1.42 18.15
N ILE A 108 -6.77 -1.09 17.73
CA ILE A 108 -7.40 0.18 18.09
C ILE A 108 -7.65 0.26 19.60
N LYS A 109 -7.37 1.43 20.18
CA LYS A 109 -7.58 1.73 21.60
C LYS A 109 -8.62 2.82 21.81
N SER A 110 -8.79 3.71 20.82
CA SER A 110 -9.76 4.81 20.88
C SER A 110 -10.27 5.20 19.49
N MET A 111 -11.54 5.59 19.43
CA MET A 111 -12.19 6.25 18.30
C MET A 111 -12.96 7.51 18.76
#